data_AF-A0A2M7NVQ6-F1
#
_entry.id   AF-A0A2M7NVQ6-F1
#
_cell.length_a   1.000
_cell.length_b   1.000
_cell.length_c   1.000
_cell.angle_alpha   90.00
_cell.angle_beta   90.00
_cell.angle_gamma   90.00
#
_symmetry.space_group_name_H-M   'P 1'
#
loop_
_entity.id
_entity.type
_entity.pdbx_description
1 polymer ?
#
loop_
_entity_poly.entity_id
_entity_poly.type
_entity_poly.pdbx_seq_one_letter_code
_entity_poly.pdbx_strand_id
1 'polypeptide(L)'
;MRTNGFLGRDWLDPEFSYSKEEWETLLEVGFDLKRRFQLGLDTSGILKGKTLFTMFFNQSLRTRSTFDAGIQQLGGYHCSLEHGKTYTPARKGFDIPYQTERIKDVAEMLSRVGDAIAIRMYGPPAV
;
A
#
# COMPACT_ATOMS: atom_id res chain seq x y z
N MET A 1 9.42 16.82 12.96
CA MET A 1 9.70 16.41 11.57
C MET A 1 11.14 16.73 11.25
N ARG A 2 11.97 15.71 11.07
CA ARG A 2 13.43 15.85 10.89
C ARG A 2 13.86 15.82 9.42
N THR A 3 13.02 15.27 8.53
CA THR A 3 13.22 15.23 7.06
C THR A 3 11.86 15.10 6.33
N ASN A 4 11.82 15.42 5.03
CA ASN A 4 10.62 15.34 4.17
C ASN A 4 10.82 14.54 2.86
N GLY A 5 11.89 13.73 2.76
CA GLY A 5 12.28 12.98 1.55
C GLY A 5 11.43 11.76 1.17
N PHE A 6 10.18 11.65 1.64
CA PHE A 6 9.34 10.45 1.42
C PHE A 6 8.42 10.52 0.20
N LEU A 7 8.21 11.71 -0.37
CA LEU A 7 7.26 11.89 -1.46
C LEU A 7 7.69 11.10 -2.71
N GLY A 8 6.82 10.21 -3.18
CA GLY A 8 7.08 9.37 -4.36
C GLY A 8 8.11 8.26 -4.13
N ARG A 9 8.49 7.99 -2.87
CA ARG A 9 9.45 6.94 -2.52
C ARG A 9 8.74 5.63 -2.18
N ASP A 10 9.26 4.53 -2.71
CA ASP A 10 8.75 3.19 -2.43
C ASP A 10 9.20 2.66 -1.05
N TRP A 11 8.34 1.86 -0.42
CA TRP A 11 8.63 1.13 0.82
C TRP A 11 8.94 -0.34 0.50
N LEU A 12 10.19 -0.66 0.19
CA LEU A 12 10.62 -2.03 -0.18
C LEU A 12 11.58 -2.64 0.86
N ASP A 13 12.64 -1.92 1.20
CA ASP A 13 13.75 -2.37 2.04
C ASP A 13 14.22 -1.27 3.02
N PRO A 14 13.29 -0.66 3.79
CA PRO A 14 13.58 0.54 4.59
C PRO A 14 14.67 0.32 5.66
N GLU A 15 14.90 -0.92 6.07
CA GLU A 15 15.98 -1.29 6.99
C GLU A 15 17.38 -0.98 6.44
N PHE A 16 17.53 -1.01 5.11
CA PHE A 16 18.78 -0.73 4.42
C PHE A 16 18.79 0.63 3.73
N SER A 17 17.64 1.08 3.23
CA SER A 17 17.56 2.27 2.41
C SER A 17 17.29 3.55 3.21
N TYR A 18 16.79 3.47 4.44
CA TYR A 18 16.37 4.66 5.20
C TYR A 18 17.43 5.08 6.23
N SER A 19 17.65 6.38 6.35
CA SER A 19 18.53 6.94 7.38
C SER A 19 17.89 6.88 8.78
N LYS A 20 18.69 7.10 9.82
CA LYS A 20 18.19 7.21 11.20
C LYS A 20 17.15 8.33 11.32
N GLU A 21 17.40 9.48 10.72
CA GLU A 21 16.54 10.66 10.77
C GLU A 21 15.20 10.41 10.05
N GLU A 22 15.22 9.60 8.99
CA GLU A 22 14.01 9.14 8.29
C GLU A 22 13.18 8.23 9.20
N TRP A 23 13.80 7.25 9.85
CA TRP A 23 13.14 6.40 10.85
C TRP A 23 12.54 7.20 12.01
N GLU A 24 13.31 8.14 12.57
CA GLU A 24 12.82 9.02 13.64
C GLU A 24 11.63 9.86 13.17
N THR A 25 11.64 10.35 11.93
CA THR A 25 10.51 11.09 11.37
C THR A 25 9.27 10.21 11.22
N LEU A 26 9.40 8.97 10.74
CA LEU A 26 8.28 8.04 10.61
C LEU A 26 7.67 7.69 11.97
N LEU A 27 8.51 7.47 12.99
CA LEU A 27 8.06 7.22 14.34
C LEU A 27 7.35 8.43 14.95
N GLU A 28 7.91 9.64 14.78
CA GLU A 28 7.26 10.90 15.20
C GLU A 28 5.87 11.05 14.58
N VAL A 29 5.75 10.83 13.26
CA VAL A 29 4.46 10.90 12.54
C VAL A 29 3.50 9.81 13.04
N GLY A 30 3.97 8.58 13.24
CA GLY A 30 3.15 7.49 13.76
C GLY A 30 2.60 7.76 15.16
N PHE A 31 3.42 8.32 16.06
CA PHE A 31 2.98 8.70 17.40
C PHE A 31 1.98 9.85 17.37
N ASP A 32 2.18 10.85 16.52
CA ASP A 32 1.24 11.96 16.35
C ASP A 32 -0.12 11.47 15.84
N LEU A 33 -0.15 10.65 14.78
CA LEU A 33 -1.38 10.07 14.25
C LEU A 33 -2.10 9.21 15.30
N LYS A 34 -1.37 8.38 16.04
CA LYS A 34 -1.94 7.59 17.15
C LYS A 34 -2.56 8.48 18.22
N ARG A 35 -1.88 9.57 18.61
CA ARG A 35 -2.38 10.53 19.60
C ARG A 35 -3.65 11.22 19.09
N ARG A 36 -3.68 11.69 17.84
CA ARG A 36 -4.85 12.33 17.23
C ARG A 36 -6.06 11.40 17.21
N PHE A 37 -5.85 10.14 16.83
CA PHE A 37 -6.88 9.11 16.86
C PHE A 37 -7.44 8.89 18.27
N GLN A 38 -6.57 8.76 19.29
CA GLN A 38 -6.99 8.58 20.68
C GLN A 38 -7.75 9.78 21.26
N LEU A 39 -7.48 10.99 20.77
CA LEU A 39 -8.17 12.22 21.14
C LEU A 39 -9.45 12.48 20.34
N GLY A 40 -9.79 11.61 19.37
CA GLY A 40 -10.95 11.80 18.49
C GLY A 40 -10.82 13.01 17.55
N LEU A 41 -9.59 13.43 17.25
CA LEU A 41 -9.34 14.54 16.33
C LEU A 41 -9.54 14.09 14.89
N ASP A 42 -10.19 14.93 14.09
CA ASP A 42 -10.41 14.63 12.67
C ASP A 42 -9.09 14.64 11.88
N THR A 43 -8.79 13.52 11.24
CA THR A 43 -7.62 13.30 10.36
C THR A 43 -8.01 13.04 8.91
N SER A 44 -9.30 13.09 8.58
CA SER A 44 -9.83 12.74 7.26
C SER A 44 -9.39 13.70 6.14
N GLY A 45 -8.84 14.86 6.49
CA GLY A 45 -8.27 15.81 5.53
C GLY A 45 -6.89 15.42 4.98
N ILE A 46 -6.16 14.49 5.62
CA ILE A 46 -4.74 14.25 5.32
C ILE A 46 -4.55 13.57 3.94
N LEU A 47 -5.33 12.54 3.64
CA LEU A 47 -5.27 11.76 2.41
C LEU A 47 -6.60 11.80 1.65
N LYS A 48 -7.37 12.89 1.81
CA LYS A 48 -8.66 13.06 1.14
C LYS A 48 -8.52 12.89 -0.37
N GLY A 49 -9.29 11.96 -0.94
CA GLY A 49 -9.30 11.67 -2.37
C GLY A 49 -8.12 10.83 -2.86
N LYS A 50 -7.28 10.29 -1.95
CA LYS A 50 -6.20 9.38 -2.30
C LYS A 50 -6.69 7.94 -2.31
N THR A 51 -6.22 7.13 -3.26
CA THR A 51 -6.58 5.71 -3.38
C THR A 51 -5.39 4.80 -3.11
N LEU A 52 -5.58 3.85 -2.18
CA LEU A 52 -4.66 2.74 -1.91
C LEU A 52 -5.22 1.45 -2.53
N PHE A 53 -4.51 0.88 -3.49
CA PHE A 53 -4.74 -0.47 -3.96
C PHE A 53 -4.01 -1.48 -3.07
N THR A 54 -4.66 -2.57 -2.69
CA THR A 54 -3.99 -3.69 -2.00
C THR A 54 -4.11 -4.98 -2.80
N MET A 55 -2.98 -5.64 -3.05
CA MET A 55 -2.89 -6.95 -3.73
C MET A 55 -2.29 -7.99 -2.79
N PHE A 56 -3.13 -8.75 -2.09
CA PHE A 56 -2.68 -9.73 -1.10
C PHE A 56 -2.90 -11.14 -1.64
N PHE A 57 -1.82 -11.77 -2.12
CA PHE A 57 -1.83 -13.15 -2.60
C PHE A 57 -1.88 -14.17 -1.47
N ASN A 58 -1.43 -13.77 -0.27
CA ASN A 58 -1.48 -14.60 0.93
C ASN A 58 -2.38 -13.94 1.98
N GLN A 59 -3.20 -14.76 2.64
CA GLN A 59 -4.12 -14.28 3.67
C GLN A 59 -3.38 -13.60 4.83
N SER A 60 -3.93 -12.47 5.28
CA SER A 60 -3.48 -11.79 6.48
C SER A 60 -4.56 -10.90 7.05
N LEU A 61 -5.03 -11.25 8.25
CA LEU A 61 -5.99 -10.42 8.97
C LEU A 61 -5.37 -9.08 9.36
N ARG A 62 -4.28 -9.13 10.15
CA ARG A 62 -3.67 -7.93 10.73
C ARG A 62 -3.24 -6.91 9.67
N THR A 63 -2.51 -7.34 8.66
CA THR A 63 -2.03 -6.43 7.62
C THR A 63 -3.21 -5.84 6.82
N ARG A 64 -4.21 -6.65 6.49
CA ARG A 64 -5.36 -6.17 5.71
C ARG A 64 -6.16 -5.14 6.51
N SER A 65 -6.51 -5.49 7.75
CA SER A 65 -7.30 -4.61 8.61
C SER A 65 -6.58 -3.29 8.91
N THR A 66 -5.25 -3.29 9.07
CA THR A 66 -4.52 -2.06 9.38
C THR A 66 -4.37 -1.13 8.18
N PHE A 67 -4.15 -1.66 6.97
CA PHE A 67 -4.11 -0.81 5.77
C PHE A 67 -5.48 -0.20 5.48
N ASP A 68 -6.54 -1.01 5.57
CA ASP A 68 -7.91 -0.57 5.33
C ASP A 68 -8.36 0.49 6.35
N ALA A 69 -8.24 0.19 7.65
CA ALA A 69 -8.59 1.17 8.69
C ALA A 69 -7.69 2.41 8.64
N GLY A 70 -6.39 2.25 8.38
CA GLY A 70 -5.43 3.35 8.36
C GLY A 70 -5.72 4.36 7.25
N ILE A 71 -5.94 3.90 6.01
CA ILE A 71 -6.23 4.82 4.90
C ILE A 71 -7.58 5.52 5.10
N GLN A 72 -8.60 4.81 5.61
CA GLN A 72 -9.91 5.37 5.88
C GLN A 72 -9.86 6.44 6.99
N GLN A 73 -9.11 6.21 8.07
CA GLN A 73 -8.91 7.21 9.14
C GLN A 73 -8.29 8.51 8.62
N LEU A 74 -7.46 8.43 7.58
CA LEU A 74 -6.82 9.57 6.93
C LEU A 74 -7.68 10.16 5.80
N GLY A 75 -8.88 9.62 5.55
CA GLY A 75 -9.83 10.08 4.54
C GLY A 75 -9.55 9.62 3.11
N GLY A 76 -8.62 8.69 2.94
CA GLY A 76 -8.39 8.02 1.66
C GLY A 76 -9.33 6.82 1.45
N TYR A 77 -9.30 6.28 0.25
CA TYR A 77 -10.11 5.15 -0.19
C TYR A 77 -9.26 3.88 -0.32
N HIS A 78 -9.75 2.78 0.23
CA HIS A 78 -9.17 1.46 0.08
C HIS A 78 -9.82 0.71 -1.10
N CYS A 79 -9.02 0.19 -2.02
CA CYS A 79 -9.48 -0.70 -3.08
C CYS A 79 -8.77 -2.05 -2.98
N SER A 80 -9.52 -3.09 -2.62
CA SER A 80 -8.99 -4.45 -2.52
C SER A 80 -9.02 -5.17 -3.86
N LEU A 81 -7.84 -5.47 -4.40
CA LEU A 81 -7.66 -6.31 -5.58
C LEU A 81 -7.48 -7.75 -5.10
N GLU A 82 -8.61 -8.41 -4.82
CA GLU A 82 -8.62 -9.75 -4.26
C GLU A 82 -8.15 -10.79 -5.28
N HIS A 83 -7.22 -11.63 -4.86
CA HIS A 83 -6.78 -12.77 -5.65
C HIS A 83 -7.98 -13.66 -6.04
N GLY A 84 -8.05 -14.05 -7.32
CA GLY A 84 -9.16 -14.82 -7.89
C GLY A 84 -10.37 -13.98 -8.33
N LYS A 85 -10.43 -12.68 -8.01
CA LYS A 85 -11.46 -11.75 -8.53
C LYS A 85 -10.96 -10.84 -9.64
N THR A 86 -9.64 -10.70 -9.75
CA THR A 86 -8.95 -9.99 -10.83
C THR A 86 -7.99 -10.93 -11.53
N TYR A 87 -7.50 -10.54 -12.71
CA TYR A 87 -6.39 -11.26 -13.33
C TYR A 87 -5.16 -11.23 -12.43
N THR A 88 -4.49 -12.38 -12.32
CA THR A 88 -3.25 -12.54 -11.58
C THR A 88 -2.10 -11.92 -12.38
N PRO A 89 -1.35 -10.94 -11.82
CA PRO A 89 -0.19 -10.37 -12.50
C PRO A 89 0.88 -11.42 -12.77
N ALA A 90 1.26 -11.58 -14.04
CA ALA A 90 2.22 -12.58 -14.49
C ALA A 90 3.40 -11.96 -15.27
N ARG A 91 4.58 -12.61 -15.15
CA ARG A 91 5.77 -12.28 -15.94
C ARG A 91 5.64 -12.81 -17.37
N LYS A 92 6.44 -12.25 -18.28
CA LYS A 92 6.59 -12.75 -19.65
C LYS A 92 6.86 -14.26 -19.65
N GLY A 93 6.02 -15.03 -20.34
CA GLY A 93 6.14 -16.48 -20.46
C GLY A 93 5.33 -17.31 -19.45
N PHE A 94 4.61 -16.67 -18.52
CA PHE A 94 3.74 -17.33 -17.54
C PHE A 94 2.25 -16.98 -17.77
N ASP A 95 1.87 -16.67 -19.01
CA ASP A 95 0.52 -16.27 -19.36
C ASP A 95 -0.43 -17.45 -19.36
N ILE A 96 -1.56 -17.28 -18.68
CA ILE A 96 -2.70 -18.16 -18.74
C ILE A 96 -3.88 -17.33 -19.24
N PRO A 97 -4.43 -17.64 -20.43
CA PRO A 97 -5.57 -16.91 -20.99
C PRO A 97 -6.72 -16.82 -19.99
N TYR A 98 -7.32 -15.62 -19.87
CA TYR A 98 -8.44 -15.32 -18.97
C TYR A 98 -8.16 -15.53 -17.48
N GLN A 99 -6.89 -15.67 -17.07
CA GLN A 99 -6.49 -15.79 -15.67
C GLN A 99 -5.39 -14.79 -15.31
N THR A 100 -4.51 -14.46 -16.25
CA THR A 100 -3.36 -13.59 -16.00
C THR A 100 -3.35 -12.33 -16.86
N GLU A 101 -2.74 -11.28 -16.32
CA GLU A 101 -2.41 -10.04 -17.03
C GLU A 101 -0.94 -9.69 -16.80
N ARG A 102 -0.29 -8.99 -17.73
CA ARG A 102 1.13 -8.62 -17.59
C ARG A 102 1.33 -7.71 -16.39
N ILE A 103 2.35 -8.00 -15.57
CA ILE A 103 2.73 -7.12 -14.44
C ILE A 103 2.91 -5.66 -14.89
N LYS A 104 3.52 -5.44 -16.06
CA LYS A 104 3.72 -4.09 -16.61
C LYS A 104 2.39 -3.39 -16.88
N ASP A 105 1.45 -4.07 -17.53
CA ASP A 105 0.16 -3.48 -17.94
C ASP A 105 -0.69 -3.18 -16.70
N VAL A 106 -0.71 -4.10 -15.73
CA VAL A 106 -1.36 -3.90 -14.42
C VAL A 106 -0.74 -2.70 -13.68
N ALA A 107 0.59 -2.62 -13.60
CA ALA A 107 1.27 -1.53 -12.91
C ALA A 107 1.00 -0.16 -13.58
N GLU A 108 1.02 -0.10 -14.91
CA GLU A 108 0.71 1.12 -15.67
C GLU A 108 -0.74 1.55 -15.49
N MET A 109 -1.68 0.60 -15.48
CA MET A 109 -3.09 0.88 -15.24
C MET A 109 -3.30 1.45 -13.83
N LEU A 110 -2.81 0.77 -12.79
CA LEU A 110 -2.99 1.21 -11.40
C LEU A 110 -2.34 2.57 -11.13
N SER A 111 -1.17 2.83 -11.72
CA SER A 111 -0.48 4.12 -11.59
C SER A 111 -1.25 5.29 -12.20
N ARG A 112 -2.16 5.05 -13.15
CA ARG A 112 -3.01 6.09 -13.76
C ARG A 112 -4.24 6.43 -12.93
N VAL A 113 -4.69 5.52 -12.07
CA VAL A 113 -6.01 5.62 -11.40
C VAL A 113 -5.95 5.62 -9.88
N GLY A 114 -4.77 5.49 -9.28
CA GLY A 114 -4.60 5.61 -7.84
C GLY A 114 -3.25 6.18 -7.43
N ASP A 115 -3.00 6.21 -6.13
CA ASP A 115 -1.87 6.94 -5.55
C ASP A 115 -0.85 6.02 -4.87
N ALA A 116 -1.24 4.80 -4.47
CA ALA A 116 -0.35 3.84 -3.83
C ALA A 116 -0.80 2.39 -4.06
N ILE A 117 0.17 1.48 -4.01
CA ILE A 117 -0.07 0.03 -4.12
C ILE A 117 0.66 -0.66 -2.96
N ALA A 118 -0.07 -1.46 -2.16
CA ALA A 118 0.51 -2.33 -1.15
C ALA A 118 0.35 -3.80 -1.57
N ILE A 119 1.47 -4.50 -1.71
CA ILE A 119 1.51 -5.87 -2.21
C ILE A 119 1.99 -6.80 -1.10
N ARG A 120 1.32 -7.94 -0.92
CA ARG A 120 1.77 -9.02 -0.05
C ARG A 120 1.83 -10.32 -0.83
N MET A 121 3.04 -10.86 -0.99
CA MET A 121 3.29 -12.16 -1.60
C MET A 121 4.41 -12.91 -0.87
N TYR A 122 4.29 -14.22 -0.74
CA TYR A 122 5.35 -15.14 -0.32
C TYR A 122 5.50 -16.26 -1.36
N GLY A 123 6.74 -16.55 -1.75
CA GLY A 123 7.02 -17.62 -2.72
C GLY A 123 6.67 -17.25 -4.17
N PRO A 124 6.61 -18.23 -5.09
CA PRO A 124 6.14 -17.98 -6.44
C PRO A 124 4.72 -17.40 -6.42
N PRO A 125 4.33 -16.59 -7.44
CA PRO A 125 2.97 -16.06 -7.51
C PRO A 125 1.97 -17.21 -7.33
N ALA A 126 1.03 -17.05 -6.41
CA ALA A 126 0.01 -18.06 -6.15
C ALA A 126 -0.68 -18.37 -7.49
N VAL A 127 -0.58 -19.65 -7.89
CA VAL A 127 -1.17 -20.18 -9.13
C VAL A 127 -2.68 -20.19 -8.99
#